data_AF-A0A1M6T473-F1
#
_entry.id   AF-A0A1M6T473-F1
#
_cell.length_a   1.000
_cell.length_b   1.000
_cell.length_c   1.000
_cell.angle_alpha   90.00
_cell.angle_beta   90.00
_cell.angle_gamma   90.00
#
_symmetry.space_group_name_H-M   'P 1'
#
loop_
_entity.id
_entity.type
_entity.pdbx_description
1 polymer ?
#
loop_
_entity_poly.entity_id
_entity_poly.type
_entity_poly.pdbx_seq_one_letter_code
_entity_poly.pdbx_strand_id
1 'polypeptide(L)'
;MVKSLLALHILFAMVWIGGMIYTLIFLRPSLNVLKTQEQKFELMGKVYGRFFAAVWLSIAVLLLTGMYLWHSYRKDFYQNPIFHFKLFLFFLMFLIFSYIYFFLYRKGKLSPIPGLVWVNTILGILIVLSIVYIR
;
A
#
# COMPACT_ATOMS: atom_id res chain seq x y z
N MET A 1 -6.34 -11.26 22.32
CA MET A 1 -5.88 -11.78 21.01
C MET A 1 -6.39 -10.96 19.82
N VAL A 2 -7.71 -10.85 19.61
CA VAL A 2 -8.30 -10.11 18.47
C VAL A 2 -7.88 -8.64 18.39
N LYS A 3 -7.87 -7.90 19.51
CA LYS A 3 -7.43 -6.49 19.54
C LYS A 3 -5.99 -6.30 19.03
N SER A 4 -5.09 -7.21 19.39
CA SER A 4 -3.69 -7.19 18.96
C SER A 4 -3.56 -7.41 17.45
N LEU A 5 -4.35 -8.33 16.88
CA LEU A 5 -4.38 -8.57 15.44
C LEU A 5 -4.98 -7.40 14.67
N LEU A 6 -6.01 -6.74 15.21
CA LEU A 6 -6.57 -5.53 14.62
C LEU A 6 -5.55 -4.37 14.63
N ALA A 7 -4.84 -4.19 15.74
CA ALA A 7 -3.77 -3.21 15.82
C ALA A 7 -2.69 -3.49 14.78
N LEU A 8 -2.26 -4.75 14.65
CA LEU A 8 -1.29 -5.17 13.64
C LEU A 8 -1.80 -4.89 12.21
N HIS A 9 -3.05 -5.23 11.92
CA HIS A 9 -3.68 -4.97 10.61
C HIS A 9 -3.66 -3.48 10.27
N ILE A 10 -4.10 -2.62 11.20
CA ILE A 10 -4.13 -1.17 11.00
C ILE A 10 -2.72 -0.62 10.85
N LEU A 11 -1.76 -1.06 11.66
CA LEU A 11 -0.36 -0.62 11.57
C LEU A 11 0.23 -0.89 10.18
N PHE A 12 0.04 -2.10 9.64
CA PHE A 12 0.58 -2.44 8.32
C PHE A 12 -0.18 -1.75 7.17
N ALA A 13 -1.48 -1.44 7.34
CA ALA A 13 -2.21 -0.58 6.42
C ALA A 13 -1.63 0.85 6.42
N MET A 14 -1.32 1.39 7.60
CA MET A 14 -0.69 2.71 7.75
C MET A 14 0.72 2.75 7.16
N VAL A 15 1.53 1.70 7.34
CA VAL A 15 2.86 1.59 6.74
C VAL A 15 2.76 1.67 5.21
N TRP A 16 1.80 0.97 4.61
CA TRP A 16 1.65 0.96 3.17
C TRP A 16 1.08 2.30 2.65
N ILE A 17 -0.09 2.71 3.10
CA ILE A 17 -0.77 3.93 2.62
C ILE A 17 0.03 5.18 3.00
N GLY A 18 0.44 5.27 4.27
CA GLY A 18 1.25 6.38 4.77
C GLY A 18 2.62 6.45 4.09
N GLY A 19 3.25 5.31 3.81
CA GLY A 19 4.50 5.28 3.05
C GLY A 19 4.33 5.78 1.61
N MET A 20 3.24 5.45 0.93
CA MET A 20 2.95 5.99 -0.40
C MET A 20 2.79 7.51 -0.36
N ILE A 21 1.98 8.03 0.59
CA ILE A 21 1.81 9.47 0.81
C ILE A 21 3.16 10.14 1.12
N TYR A 22 3.97 9.54 1.98
CA TYR A 22 5.31 10.02 2.31
C TYR A 22 6.19 10.15 1.06
N THR A 23 6.24 9.10 0.24
CA THR A 23 7.08 9.11 -0.98
C THR A 23 6.64 10.19 -1.97
N LEU A 24 5.34 10.41 -2.11
CA LEU A 24 4.77 11.35 -3.07
C LEU A 24 4.87 12.81 -2.63
N ILE A 25 4.53 13.10 -1.38
CA ILE A 25 4.32 14.47 -0.88
C ILE A 25 5.54 15.01 -0.15
N PHE A 26 6.33 14.15 0.51
CA PHE A 26 7.44 14.62 1.34
C PHE A 26 8.79 14.32 0.69
N LEU A 27 9.04 13.05 0.36
CA LEU A 27 10.32 12.62 -0.18
C LEU A 27 10.58 13.20 -1.58
N ARG A 28 9.62 13.07 -2.50
CA ARG A 28 9.84 13.49 -3.89
C ARG A 28 10.11 14.99 -4.02
N PRO A 29 9.37 15.89 -3.34
CA PRO A 29 9.70 17.33 -3.37
C PRO A 29 11.03 17.65 -2.67
N SER A 30 11.42 16.90 -1.63
CA SER A 30 12.69 17.15 -0.93
C SER A 30 13.92 16.81 -1.78
N LEU A 31 13.77 16.05 -2.88
CA LEU A 31 14.86 15.76 -3.83
C LEU A 31 15.37 17.01 -4.55
N ASN A 32 14.67 18.14 -4.50
CA ASN A 32 15.09 19.38 -5.16
C ASN A 32 16.42 19.93 -4.62
N VAL A 33 16.85 19.51 -3.42
CA VAL A 33 18.16 19.84 -2.85
C VAL A 33 19.31 19.18 -3.64
N LEU A 34 19.04 18.08 -4.35
CA LEU A 34 20.04 17.37 -5.15
C LEU A 34 20.23 18.06 -6.51
N LYS A 35 21.49 18.33 -6.86
CA LYS A 35 21.87 19.11 -8.04
C LYS A 35 21.74 18.33 -9.35
N THR A 36 22.02 17.02 -9.31
CA THR A 36 22.01 16.17 -10.51
C THR A 36 20.82 15.22 -10.51
N GLN A 37 20.35 14.87 -11.72
CA GLN A 37 19.28 13.90 -11.89
C GLN A 37 19.71 12.49 -11.45
N GLU A 38 20.99 12.16 -11.62
CA GLU A 38 21.60 10.89 -11.21
C GLU A 38 21.50 10.68 -9.68
N GLN A 39 21.88 11.70 -8.90
CA GLN A 39 21.75 11.66 -7.43
C GLN A 39 20.30 11.44 -6.98
N LYS A 40 19.33 12.08 -7.65
CA LYS A 40 17.89 11.90 -7.37
C LYS A 40 17.46 10.46 -7.63
N PHE A 41 17.88 9.89 -8.76
CA PHE A 41 17.55 8.51 -9.12
C PHE A 41 18.20 7.49 -8.19
N GLU A 42 19.46 7.70 -7.79
CA GLU A 42 20.16 6.81 -6.88
C GLU A 42 19.48 6.77 -5.50
N LEU A 43 19.20 7.94 -4.93
CA LEU A 43 18.52 8.04 -3.63
C LEU A 43 17.12 7.41 -3.70
N MET A 44 16.35 7.73 -4.74
CA MET A 44 15.01 7.17 -4.93
C MET A 44 15.04 5.65 -5.13
N GLY A 45 15.99 5.13 -5.88
CA GLY A 45 16.17 3.69 -6.06
C GLY A 45 16.43 2.97 -4.73
N LYS A 46 17.28 3.56 -3.88
CA LYS A 46 17.60 3.05 -2.53
C LYS A 46 16.42 3.14 -1.56
N VAL A 47 15.63 4.22 -1.61
CA VAL A 47 14.45 4.39 -0.74
C VAL A 47 13.33 3.45 -1.19
N TYR A 48 13.03 3.41 -2.48
CA TYR A 48 12.02 2.51 -3.04
C TYR A 48 12.33 1.04 -2.78
N GLY A 49 13.60 0.62 -2.85
CA GLY A 49 13.97 -0.77 -2.52
C GLY A 49 13.57 -1.17 -1.10
N ARG A 50 13.88 -0.33 -0.10
CA ARG A 50 13.51 -0.56 1.30
C ARG A 50 12.00 -0.45 1.51
N PHE A 51 11.38 0.55 0.90
CA PHE A 51 9.93 0.74 1.01
C PHE A 51 9.16 -0.43 0.40
N PHE A 52 9.54 -0.91 -0.78
CA PHE A 52 8.85 -2.03 -1.43
C PHE A 52 8.99 -3.33 -0.66
N ALA A 53 10.12 -3.59 0.02
CA ALA A 53 10.24 -4.70 0.94
C ALA A 53 9.22 -4.60 2.10
N ALA A 54 9.06 -3.40 2.67
CA ALA A 54 8.04 -3.16 3.69
C ALA A 54 6.60 -3.32 3.14
N VAL A 55 6.34 -2.92 1.90
CA VAL A 55 5.03 -3.10 1.25
C VAL A 55 4.70 -4.58 1.04
N TRP A 56 5.65 -5.39 0.59
CA TRP A 56 5.46 -6.85 0.48
C TRP A 56 5.10 -7.47 1.83
N LEU A 57 5.78 -7.03 2.90
CA LEU A 57 5.43 -7.45 4.27
C LEU A 57 4.03 -6.98 4.67
N SER A 58 3.66 -5.72 4.38
CA SER A 58 2.31 -5.21 4.61
C SER A 58 1.25 -6.03 3.89
N ILE A 59 1.45 -6.39 2.63
CA ILE A 59 0.49 -7.21 1.87
C ILE A 59 0.27 -8.56 2.56
N ALA A 60 1.35 -9.25 2.94
CA ALA A 60 1.26 -10.55 3.61
C ALA A 60 0.54 -10.43 4.96
N VAL A 61 0.91 -9.45 5.78
CA VAL A 61 0.29 -9.23 7.09
C VAL A 61 -1.18 -8.85 6.96
N LEU A 62 -1.54 -7.95 6.04
CA LEU A 62 -2.92 -7.52 5.82
C LEU A 62 -3.82 -8.66 5.35
N LEU A 63 -3.32 -9.52 4.46
CA LEU A 63 -4.06 -10.68 3.98
C LEU A 63 -4.31 -11.68 5.11
N LEU A 64 -3.26 -12.06 5.86
CA LEU A 64 -3.37 -13.02 6.96
C LEU A 64 -4.26 -12.51 8.10
N THR A 65 -4.01 -11.28 8.56
CA THR A 65 -4.78 -10.67 9.65
C THR A 65 -6.21 -10.34 9.23
N GLY A 66 -6.41 -9.87 8.00
CA GLY A 66 -7.74 -9.55 7.47
C GLY A 66 -8.64 -10.77 7.37
N MET A 67 -8.12 -11.88 6.85
CA MET A 67 -8.85 -13.15 6.77
C MET A 67 -9.19 -13.70 8.17
N TYR A 68 -8.23 -13.64 9.11
CA TYR A 68 -8.45 -14.12 10.48
C TYR A 68 -9.49 -13.29 11.23
N LEU A 69 -9.37 -11.95 11.20
CA LEU A 69 -10.26 -11.03 11.89
C LEU A 69 -11.70 -11.19 11.40
N TRP A 70 -11.89 -11.37 10.09
CA TRP A 70 -13.21 -11.52 9.52
C TRP A 70 -13.86 -12.86 9.89
N HIS A 71 -13.12 -13.97 9.77
CA HIS A 71 -13.61 -15.29 10.17
C HIS A 71 -14.00 -15.36 11.65
N SER A 72 -13.27 -14.62 12.50
CA SER A 72 -13.51 -14.60 13.95
C SER A 72 -14.69 -13.72 14.38
N TYR A 73 -15.06 -12.70 13.61
CA TYR A 73 -15.99 -11.63 14.05
C TYR A 73 -17.28 -11.54 13.23
N ARG A 74 -17.29 -12.00 11.97
CA ARG A 74 -18.42 -11.86 11.04
C ARG A 74 -18.70 -13.16 10.28
N LYS A 75 -19.75 -13.87 10.71
CA LYS A 75 -20.22 -15.12 10.07
C LYS A 75 -20.91 -14.88 8.71
N ASP A 76 -21.19 -13.63 8.35
CA ASP A 76 -21.79 -13.18 7.08
C ASP A 76 -20.79 -13.04 5.91
N PHE A 77 -19.61 -13.67 6.03
CA PHE A 77 -18.47 -13.59 5.07
C PHE A 77 -18.88 -13.63 3.59
N TYR A 78 -19.82 -14.49 3.21
CA TYR A 78 -20.26 -14.63 1.81
C TYR A 78 -21.24 -13.55 1.35
N GLN A 79 -22.04 -13.00 2.26
CA GLN A 79 -23.22 -12.21 1.90
C GLN A 79 -22.99 -10.70 1.95
N ASN A 80 -21.88 -10.24 2.53
CA ASN A 80 -21.60 -8.82 2.68
C ASN A 80 -20.96 -8.21 1.41
N PRO A 81 -21.70 -7.39 0.61
CA PRO A 81 -21.18 -6.88 -0.66
C PRO A 81 -19.97 -5.96 -0.48
N ILE A 82 -19.91 -5.27 0.66
CA ILE A 82 -18.87 -4.28 0.93
C ILE A 82 -17.54 -4.96 1.29
N PHE A 83 -17.60 -6.17 1.88
CA PHE A 83 -16.42 -7.01 2.07
C PHE A 83 -15.78 -7.37 0.72
N HIS A 84 -16.59 -7.87 -0.23
CA HIS A 84 -16.12 -8.20 -1.57
C HIS A 84 -15.56 -6.98 -2.30
N PHE A 85 -16.19 -5.82 -2.12
CA PHE A 85 -15.68 -4.56 -2.66
C PHE A 85 -14.31 -4.19 -2.08
N LYS A 86 -14.14 -4.28 -0.75
CA LYS A 86 -12.84 -4.02 -0.09
C LYS A 86 -11.77 -5.00 -0.56
N LEU A 87 -12.11 -6.28 -0.70
CA LEU A 87 -11.19 -7.32 -1.16
C LEU A 87 -10.79 -7.08 -2.61
N PHE A 88 -11.74 -6.71 -3.48
CA PHE A 88 -11.49 -6.33 -4.86
C PHE A 88 -10.52 -5.15 -4.96
N LEU A 89 -10.74 -4.08 -4.19
CA LEU A 89 -9.83 -2.93 -4.15
C LEU A 89 -8.43 -3.33 -3.66
N PHE A 90 -8.33 -4.17 -2.63
CA PHE A 90 -7.05 -4.67 -2.13
C PHE A 90 -6.28 -5.45 -3.22
N PHE A 91 -6.95 -6.34 -3.94
CA PHE A 91 -6.34 -7.07 -5.04
C PHE A 91 -5.93 -6.15 -6.20
N LEU A 92 -6.74 -5.14 -6.52
CA LEU A 92 -6.39 -4.15 -7.53
C LEU A 92 -5.11 -3.38 -7.14
N MET A 93 -5.04 -2.92 -5.88
CA MET A 93 -3.84 -2.28 -5.33
C MET A 93 -2.61 -3.18 -5.38
N PHE A 94 -2.79 -4.45 -5.02
CA PHE A 94 -1.75 -5.47 -5.06
C PHE A 94 -1.21 -5.69 -6.49
N LEU A 95 -2.09 -5.74 -7.49
CA LEU A 95 -1.69 -5.88 -8.90
C LEU A 95 -0.93 -4.65 -9.40
N ILE A 96 -1.40 -3.45 -9.06
CA ILE A 96 -0.70 -2.20 -9.39
C ILE A 96 0.69 -2.19 -8.77
N PHE A 97 0.80 -2.52 -7.48
CA PHE A 97 2.09 -2.60 -6.81
C PHE A 97 3.02 -3.67 -7.41
N SER A 98 2.48 -4.85 -7.72
CA SER A 98 3.24 -5.91 -8.38
C SER A 98 3.77 -5.47 -9.74
N TYR A 99 2.98 -4.73 -10.51
CA TYR A 99 3.41 -4.13 -11.77
C TYR A 99 4.53 -3.09 -11.56
N ILE A 100 4.36 -2.18 -10.59
CA ILE A 100 5.39 -1.20 -10.21
C ILE A 100 6.69 -1.91 -9.85
N TYR A 101 6.64 -2.93 -8.99
CA TYR A 101 7.83 -3.62 -8.51
C TYR A 101 8.53 -4.40 -9.62
N PHE A 102 7.81 -5.26 -10.34
CA PHE A 102 8.41 -6.20 -11.28
C PHE A 102 8.77 -5.58 -12.63
N PHE A 103 7.96 -4.64 -13.14
CA PHE A 103 8.11 -4.10 -14.49
C PHE A 103 8.70 -2.69 -14.53
N LEU A 104 8.54 -1.89 -13.48
CA LEU A 104 9.10 -0.55 -13.42
C LEU A 104 10.40 -0.53 -12.60
N TYR A 105 10.33 -0.86 -11.32
CA TYR A 105 11.47 -0.76 -10.40
C TYR A 105 12.63 -1.69 -10.77
N ARG A 106 12.38 -2.99 -10.97
CA ARG A 106 13.44 -3.94 -11.37
C ARG A 106 14.06 -3.63 -12.73
N LYS A 107 13.37 -2.88 -13.58
CA LYS A 107 13.87 -2.43 -14.90
C LYS A 107 14.45 -1.02 -14.88
N GLY A 108 14.61 -0.40 -13.71
CA GLY A 108 15.15 0.96 -13.55
C GLY A 108 14.24 2.08 -14.09
N LYS A 109 12.99 1.79 -14.45
CA LYS A 109 12.04 2.76 -15.02
C LYS A 109 11.32 3.51 -13.91
N LEU A 110 11.98 4.51 -13.34
CA LEU A 110 11.46 5.25 -12.18
C LEU A 110 10.45 6.35 -12.53
N SER A 111 10.42 6.84 -13.78
CA SER A 111 9.55 7.95 -14.19
C SER A 111 8.04 7.69 -14.07
N PRO A 112 7.49 6.49 -14.37
CA PRO A 112 6.04 6.26 -14.31
C PRO A 112 5.54 5.91 -12.91
N ILE A 113 6.45 5.58 -11.98
CA ILE A 113 6.13 5.09 -10.64
C ILE A 113 5.22 6.06 -9.88
N PRO A 114 5.48 7.38 -9.81
CA PRO A 114 4.66 8.30 -9.01
C PRO A 114 3.19 8.33 -9.42
N GLY A 115 2.88 8.23 -10.73
CA GLY A 115 1.50 8.22 -11.21
C GLY A 115 0.74 6.99 -10.72
N LEU A 116 1.35 5.80 -10.80
CA LEU A 116 0.74 4.57 -10.31
C LEU A 116 0.66 4.53 -8.78
N VAL A 117 1.64 5.11 -8.07
CA VAL A 117 1.59 5.23 -6.61
C VAL A 117 0.45 6.17 -6.18
N TRP A 118 0.16 7.24 -6.92
CA TRP A 118 -1.02 8.09 -6.67
C TRP A 118 -2.32 7.30 -6.81
N VAL A 119 -2.49 6.57 -7.92
CA VAL A 119 -3.66 5.70 -8.13
C VAL A 119 -3.79 4.71 -6.98
N ASN A 120 -2.70 4.05 -6.61
CA ASN A 120 -2.69 3.07 -5.53
C ASN A 120 -3.03 3.70 -4.16
N THR A 121 -2.60 4.94 -3.92
CA THR A 121 -2.92 5.70 -2.70
C THR A 121 -4.41 6.01 -2.62
N ILE A 122 -5.01 6.44 -3.73
CA ILE A 122 -6.46 6.72 -3.80
C ILE A 122 -7.26 5.46 -3.48
N LEU A 123 -6.91 4.32 -4.08
CA LEU A 123 -7.55 3.04 -3.78
C LEU A 123 -7.42 2.67 -2.30
N GLY A 124 -6.25 2.91 -1.69
CA GLY A 124 -6.02 2.70 -0.26
C GLY A 124 -6.90 3.58 0.61
N ILE A 125 -7.04 4.86 0.26
CA ILE A 125 -7.93 5.79 0.96
C ILE A 125 -9.39 5.33 0.82
N LEU A 126 -9.82 4.88 -0.36
CA LEU A 126 -11.17 4.33 -0.56
C LEU A 126 -11.43 3.08 0.31
N ILE A 127 -10.43 2.21 0.48
CA ILE A 127 -10.51 1.08 1.41
C ILE A 127 -10.67 1.56 2.85
N VAL A 128 -9.93 2.59 3.27
CA VAL A 128 -10.04 3.12 4.63
C VAL A 128 -11.41 3.78 4.85
N LEU A 129 -11.88 4.57 3.90
CA LEU A 129 -13.19 5.24 3.95
C LEU A 129 -14.35 4.26 3.96
N SER A 130 -14.27 3.17 3.18
CA SER A 130 -15.30 2.13 3.22
C SER A 130 -15.42 1.55 4.63
N ILE A 131 -14.31 1.30 5.34
CA ILE A 131 -14.35 0.80 6.72
C ILE A 131 -15.02 1.79 7.68
N VAL A 132 -14.75 3.10 7.55
CA VAL A 132 -15.34 4.12 8.43
C VAL A 132 -16.86 4.23 8.22
N TYR A 133 -17.32 4.10 6.99
CA TYR A 133 -18.74 4.22 6.64
C TYR A 133 -19.59 2.99 7.00
N ILE A 134 -18.95 1.86 7.34
CA ILE A 134 -19.60 0.57 7.68
C ILE A 134 -19.78 0.38 9.20
N ARG A 135 -19.27 1.31 10.03
CA ARG A 135 -19.39 1.20 11.48
C ARG A 135 -20.71 1.74 12.01
#